data_AF-A0A1E7F2U0-F1
#
_entry.id   AF-A0A1E7F2U0-F1
#
_cell.length_a   1.000
_cell.length_b   1.000
_cell.length_c   1.000
_cell.angle_alpha   90.00
_cell.angle_beta   90.00
_cell.angle_gamma   90.00
#
_symmetry.space_group_name_H-M   'P 1'
#
loop_
_entity.id
_entity.type
_entity.pdbx_description
1 polymer ?
#
loop_
_entity_poly.entity_id
_entity_poly.type
_entity_poly.pdbx_seq_one_letter_code
_entity_poly.pdbx_strand_id
1 'polypeptide(L)'
;MATHRISSCAFVNKTLERRRAARTSNCCVSLKKIFKHLQLALTKSATPKVAAKVAVVVVAVAPCEMEQIDIPPIDVSMLMALPTSLRIKILNYFDEKKQEELRTLPVISKQFYEDCQHPSIEWEFIPLIEISPTKGGSTVSLLYNLMKHQTDYSNTNINTQTTPYRSMKVNCMHRFDGSDRLGFSSVIVQMDRITSLNISWLPSCILSNSAKIHPRLHISTFPHHLPYHLSRMLPNLSEIFVSDSVQRLTTKTYFDNGKFISGFTENCHRLEKITWNYMNNIGENYGIHLASYNRLERIRRNNNNNNYSGRFIDVNGINMKDATNLRVLIMDNCTFFVGIHQYYISDLDGHPNDFLFSNCCKSLERVSIRNARDEKGKTIKQEALIKFVRSVPTLRWFRCDLHQENIDLLTKEHPDIEFC
;
A
#
# COMPACT_ATOMS: atom_id res chain seq x y z
N MET A 1 22.00 1.93 10.85
CA MET A 1 20.58 2.20 11.14
C MET A 1 19.85 0.87 11.08
N ALA A 2 19.26 0.45 12.19
CA ALA A 2 18.73 -0.89 12.34
C ALA A 2 17.32 -0.96 11.75
N THR A 3 17.12 -1.73 10.67
CA THR A 3 15.84 -2.39 10.47
C THR A 3 15.68 -3.29 11.69
N HIS A 4 14.93 -2.84 12.70
CA HIS A 4 14.58 -3.69 13.83
C HIS A 4 13.60 -4.74 13.31
N ARG A 5 14.15 -5.82 12.76
CA ARG A 5 13.41 -7.05 12.56
C ARG A 5 13.16 -7.63 13.94
N ILE A 6 12.00 -7.32 14.50
CA ILE A 6 11.50 -7.98 15.69
C ILE A 6 11.05 -9.38 15.25
N SER A 7 12.02 -10.30 15.16
CA SER A 7 11.79 -11.73 15.05
C SER A 7 11.85 -12.32 16.44
N SER A 8 10.89 -13.15 16.83
CA SER A 8 11.00 -13.99 18.02
C SER A 8 12.29 -14.84 17.93
N CYS A 9 13.28 -14.64 18.80
CA CYS A 9 14.54 -15.43 18.86
C CYS A 9 14.26 -16.94 19.10
N ALA A 10 15.07 -17.93 18.69
CA ALA A 10 16.53 -18.05 18.73
C ALA A 10 17.12 -19.13 17.77
N PHE A 11 18.48 -19.15 17.70
CA PHE A 11 19.43 -20.11 17.10
C PHE A 11 19.65 -20.15 15.57
N VAL A 12 20.83 -19.68 15.14
CA VAL A 12 21.47 -20.00 13.85
C VAL A 12 22.42 -21.17 14.08
N ASN A 13 22.06 -22.34 13.55
CA ASN A 13 22.99 -23.46 13.40
C ASN A 13 23.68 -23.33 12.03
N LYS A 14 25.02 -23.23 12.03
CA LYS A 14 25.86 -23.38 10.85
C LYS A 14 25.56 -24.76 10.25
N THR A 15 25.04 -24.82 9.02
CA THR A 15 25.27 -25.85 7.99
C THR A 15 24.18 -25.74 6.92
N LEU A 16 24.29 -24.83 5.95
CA LEU A 16 23.52 -24.96 4.69
C LEU A 16 24.12 -24.16 3.52
N GLU A 17 25.45 -24.16 3.38
CA GLU A 17 26.19 -23.43 2.32
C GLU A 17 26.55 -24.28 1.09
N ARG A 18 26.03 -25.51 0.91
CA ARG A 18 26.56 -26.41 -0.14
C ARG A 18 25.60 -26.92 -1.23
N ARG A 19 24.37 -26.42 -1.38
CA ARG A 19 23.44 -26.96 -2.41
C ARG A 19 22.53 -25.94 -3.13
N ARG A 20 23.05 -24.80 -3.55
CA ARG A 20 22.38 -23.95 -4.55
C ARG A 20 23.36 -23.43 -5.61
N ALA A 21 23.85 -24.37 -6.42
CA ALA A 21 24.41 -24.10 -7.74
C ALA A 21 23.65 -24.96 -8.74
N ALA A 22 22.49 -24.49 -9.20
CA ALA A 22 21.85 -24.89 -10.46
C ALA A 22 20.49 -24.16 -10.67
N ARG A 23 20.50 -23.27 -11.68
CA ARG A 23 19.40 -22.92 -12.63
C ARG A 23 18.29 -21.94 -12.21
N THR A 24 17.88 -21.18 -13.25
CA THR A 24 16.84 -20.12 -13.45
C THR A 24 17.17 -18.74 -12.86
N SER A 25 17.58 -17.67 -13.58
CA SER A 25 17.44 -17.09 -14.94
C SER A 25 16.20 -16.19 -15.20
N ASN A 26 16.46 -14.87 -15.30
CA ASN A 26 15.90 -13.85 -16.24
C ASN A 26 15.58 -12.47 -15.58
N CYS A 27 16.54 -11.51 -15.52
CA CYS A 27 16.29 -10.04 -15.67
C CYS A 27 17.54 -9.11 -15.73
N CYS A 28 17.48 -8.07 -16.62
CA CYS A 28 18.20 -6.76 -16.62
C CYS A 28 19.56 -6.58 -17.38
N VAL A 29 19.66 -5.56 -18.27
CA VAL A 29 20.91 -5.16 -18.99
C VAL A 29 21.33 -3.67 -18.83
N SER A 30 20.50 -2.75 -18.35
CA SER A 30 20.83 -1.30 -18.43
C SER A 30 21.94 -0.79 -17.50
N LEU A 31 22.13 -1.34 -16.30
CA LEU A 31 23.07 -0.77 -15.32
C LEU A 31 24.55 -0.95 -15.69
N LYS A 32 24.91 -2.01 -16.43
CA LYS A 32 26.31 -2.27 -16.81
C LYS A 32 26.89 -1.26 -17.80
N LYS A 33 26.10 -0.83 -18.79
CA LYS A 33 26.53 0.21 -19.75
C LYS A 33 26.70 1.55 -19.05
N ILE A 34 25.78 1.88 -18.15
CA ILE A 34 25.81 3.10 -17.32
C ILE A 34 27.08 3.09 -16.45
N PHE A 35 27.33 2.00 -15.73
CA PHE A 35 28.52 1.88 -14.88
C PHE A 35 29.82 1.85 -15.68
N LYS A 36 29.90 1.15 -16.82
CA LYS A 36 31.10 1.12 -17.68
C LYS A 36 31.39 2.50 -18.28
N HIS A 37 30.37 3.27 -18.68
CA HIS A 37 30.56 4.65 -19.16
C HIS A 37 30.92 5.63 -18.04
N LEU A 38 30.36 5.47 -16.84
CA LEU A 38 30.78 6.20 -15.64
C LEU A 38 32.24 5.89 -15.27
N GLN A 39 32.63 4.62 -15.26
CA GLN A 39 34.00 4.19 -14.95
C GLN A 39 35.00 4.70 -16.00
N LEU A 40 34.64 4.66 -17.29
CA LEU A 40 35.48 5.19 -18.37
C LEU A 40 35.57 6.73 -18.33
N ALA A 41 34.49 7.42 -17.94
CA ALA A 41 34.47 8.87 -17.79
C ALA A 41 35.24 9.34 -16.55
N LEU A 42 35.15 8.60 -15.45
CA LEU A 42 35.89 8.87 -14.21
C LEU A 42 37.40 8.59 -14.35
N THR A 43 37.78 7.62 -15.18
CA THR A 43 39.21 7.29 -15.42
C THR A 43 39.87 8.18 -16.47
N LYS A 44 39.12 8.82 -17.38
CA LYS A 44 39.67 9.68 -18.44
C LYS A 44 39.50 11.19 -18.22
N SER A 45 38.74 11.63 -17.23
CA SER A 45 38.45 13.05 -17.00
C SER A 45 39.32 13.66 -15.90
N ALA A 46 40.23 14.56 -16.27
CA ALA A 46 41.05 15.32 -15.32
C ALA A 46 40.28 16.44 -14.58
N THR A 47 38.98 16.63 -14.82
CA THR A 47 38.19 17.64 -14.07
C THR A 47 36.81 17.15 -13.62
N PRO A 48 36.38 17.47 -12.37
CA PRO A 48 35.09 17.05 -11.80
C PRO A 48 33.84 17.52 -12.57
N LYS A 49 33.94 18.62 -13.35
CA LYS A 49 32.82 19.19 -14.10
C LYS A 49 32.35 18.32 -15.28
N VAL A 50 33.25 17.54 -15.90
CA VAL A 50 32.91 16.67 -17.04
C VAL A 50 32.27 15.36 -16.57
N ALA A 51 32.76 14.78 -15.47
CA ALA A 51 32.15 13.60 -14.83
C ALA A 51 30.69 13.85 -14.38
N ALA A 52 30.40 15.05 -13.86
CA ALA A 52 29.06 15.43 -13.46
C ALA A 52 28.10 15.61 -14.66
N LYS A 53 28.58 16.14 -15.80
CA LYS A 53 27.76 16.25 -17.02
C LYS A 53 27.48 14.87 -17.65
N VAL A 54 28.45 13.96 -17.64
CA VAL A 54 28.27 12.59 -18.14
C VAL A 54 27.30 11.78 -17.27
N ALA A 55 27.35 11.93 -15.94
CA ALA A 55 26.40 11.30 -15.03
C ALA A 55 24.95 11.77 -15.28
N VAL A 56 24.75 13.04 -15.67
CA VAL A 56 23.42 13.61 -15.95
C VAL A 56 22.89 13.18 -17.34
N VAL A 57 23.75 13.11 -18.37
CA VAL A 57 23.35 12.69 -19.73
C VAL A 57 23.03 11.19 -19.81
N VAL A 58 23.69 10.35 -19.01
CA VAL A 58 23.47 8.90 -19.01
C VAL A 58 22.15 8.48 -18.33
N VAL A 59 21.57 9.34 -17.49
CA VAL A 59 20.27 9.11 -16.84
C VAL A 59 19.09 9.48 -17.75
N ALA A 60 19.32 10.27 -18.81
CA ALA A 60 18.26 10.88 -19.62
C ALA A 60 17.92 10.16 -20.94
N VAL A 61 18.56 9.04 -21.32
CA VAL A 61 18.37 8.43 -22.66
C VAL A 61 17.82 7.00 -22.61
N ALA A 62 16.59 6.89 -23.14
CA ALA A 62 15.93 5.78 -23.87
C ALA A 62 15.04 4.75 -23.14
N PRO A 63 13.76 4.63 -23.58
CA PRO A 63 12.98 3.40 -23.57
C PRO A 63 13.06 2.70 -24.94
N CYS A 64 13.54 1.45 -25.00
CA CYS A 64 13.14 0.47 -26.02
C CYS A 64 13.66 -0.94 -25.66
N GLU A 65 12.83 -1.93 -26.00
CA GLU A 65 12.92 -3.35 -25.64
C GLU A 65 14.15 -4.06 -26.25
N MET A 66 15.02 -4.67 -25.43
CA MET A 66 16.02 -5.69 -25.84
C MET A 66 16.51 -6.55 -24.65
N GLU A 67 17.00 -7.75 -25.01
CA GLU A 67 17.27 -9.01 -24.26
C GLU A 67 18.31 -8.98 -23.09
N GLN A 68 18.28 -10.00 -22.22
CA GLN A 68 18.88 -10.02 -20.86
C GLN A 68 20.22 -10.80 -20.72
N ILE A 69 21.11 -10.29 -19.86
CA ILE A 69 22.45 -10.84 -19.51
C ILE A 69 22.61 -10.84 -17.98
N ASP A 70 23.20 -11.88 -17.38
CA ASP A 70 23.52 -11.96 -15.95
C ASP A 70 24.37 -10.77 -15.45
N ILE A 71 23.84 -9.98 -14.52
CA ILE A 71 24.55 -8.86 -13.88
C ILE A 71 25.17 -9.34 -12.55
N PRO A 72 26.49 -9.14 -12.31
CA PRO A 72 27.09 -9.41 -11.02
C PRO A 72 26.56 -8.41 -9.98
N PRO A 73 26.41 -8.82 -8.70
CA PRO A 73 25.91 -7.94 -7.65
C PRO A 73 26.67 -6.62 -7.62
N ILE A 74 25.95 -5.51 -7.57
CA ILE A 74 26.55 -4.18 -7.40
C ILE A 74 27.32 -4.20 -6.08
N ASP A 75 28.63 -4.03 -6.16
CA ASP A 75 29.46 -3.91 -4.99
C ASP A 75 29.16 -2.57 -4.31
N VAL A 76 28.55 -2.64 -3.13
CA VAL A 76 28.22 -1.47 -2.29
C VAL A 76 29.48 -0.65 -1.98
N SER A 77 30.67 -1.27 -2.01
CA SER A 77 31.95 -0.57 -1.84
C SER A 77 32.17 0.51 -2.91
N MET A 78 31.70 0.30 -4.14
CA MET A 78 31.83 1.27 -5.22
C MET A 78 31.02 2.53 -4.98
N LEU A 79 29.81 2.39 -4.41
CA LEU A 79 28.99 3.54 -4.05
C LEU A 79 29.66 4.37 -2.96
N MET A 80 30.26 3.71 -1.96
CA MET A 80 30.95 4.38 -0.85
C MET A 80 32.25 5.06 -1.29
N ALA A 81 32.90 4.58 -2.36
CA ALA A 81 34.10 5.18 -2.92
C ALA A 81 33.83 6.49 -3.70
N LEU A 82 32.57 6.79 -4.04
CA LEU A 82 32.22 8.05 -4.72
C LEU A 82 32.33 9.25 -3.76
N PRO A 83 32.70 10.45 -4.25
CA PRO A 83 32.61 11.68 -3.47
C PRO A 83 31.20 11.92 -2.90
N THR A 84 31.09 12.45 -1.69
CA THR A 84 29.82 12.73 -0.99
C THR A 84 28.81 13.45 -1.88
N SER A 85 29.23 14.46 -2.64
CA SER A 85 28.35 15.20 -3.54
C SER A 85 27.70 14.36 -4.64
N LEU A 86 28.38 13.30 -5.12
CA LEU A 86 27.80 12.37 -6.10
C LEU A 86 26.89 11.36 -5.41
N ARG A 87 27.25 10.88 -4.21
CA ARG A 87 26.39 9.99 -3.41
C ARG A 87 25.05 10.67 -3.10
N ILE A 88 25.07 11.93 -2.67
CA ILE A 88 23.86 12.73 -2.43
C ILE A 88 23.02 12.87 -3.69
N LYS A 89 23.61 13.17 -4.85
CA LYS A 89 22.85 13.27 -6.13
C LYS A 89 22.22 11.94 -6.52
N ILE A 90 22.94 10.84 -6.32
CA ILE A 90 22.41 9.48 -6.54
C ILE A 90 21.24 9.23 -5.57
N LEU A 91 21.39 9.59 -4.29
CA LEU A 91 20.34 9.46 -3.29
C LEU A 91 19.10 10.30 -3.66
N ASN A 92 19.23 11.55 -4.09
CA ASN A 92 18.10 12.37 -4.54
C ASN A 92 17.44 11.83 -5.82
N TYR A 93 18.18 11.11 -6.66
CA TYR A 93 17.60 10.41 -7.81
C TYR A 93 16.69 9.24 -7.40
N PHE A 94 17.00 8.60 -6.26
CA PHE A 94 16.09 7.68 -5.59
C PHE A 94 15.09 8.50 -4.76
N ASP A 95 14.14 9.12 -5.45
CA ASP A 95 13.03 9.88 -4.87
C ASP A 95 12.22 9.06 -3.83
N GLU A 96 11.25 9.73 -3.19
CA GLU A 96 10.37 9.12 -2.20
C GLU A 96 9.74 7.79 -2.68
N LYS A 97 9.43 7.68 -3.97
CA LYS A 97 8.79 6.49 -4.56
C LYS A 97 9.75 5.31 -4.69
N LYS A 98 11.06 5.54 -4.73
CA LYS A 98 12.09 4.49 -4.84
C LYS A 98 12.79 4.18 -3.52
N GLN A 99 12.35 4.75 -2.39
CA GLN A 99 12.93 4.45 -1.07
C GLN A 99 12.84 2.96 -0.70
N GLU A 100 11.84 2.22 -1.17
CA GLU A 100 11.76 0.77 -0.95
C GLU A 100 12.98 0.03 -1.53
N GLU A 101 13.53 0.48 -2.67
CA GLU A 101 14.73 -0.12 -3.27
C GLU A 101 15.94 0.10 -2.34
N LEU A 102 16.09 1.32 -1.81
CA LEU A 102 17.15 1.64 -0.85
C LEU A 102 17.04 0.84 0.46
N ARG A 103 15.82 0.55 0.93
CA ARG A 103 15.57 -0.23 2.16
C ARG A 103 16.06 -1.67 2.06
N THR A 104 16.11 -2.23 0.86
CA THR A 104 16.61 -3.59 0.63
C THR A 104 18.13 -3.69 0.52
N LEU A 105 18.85 -2.56 0.49
CA LEU A 105 20.29 -2.55 0.41
C LEU A 105 20.88 -3.16 1.69
N PRO A 106 21.59 -4.31 1.60
CA PRO A 106 21.89 -5.17 2.75
C PRO A 106 22.88 -4.57 3.76
N VAL A 107 23.49 -3.42 3.48
CA VAL A 107 24.37 -2.72 4.41
C VAL A 107 24.25 -1.21 4.20
N ILE A 108 23.54 -0.54 5.10
CA ILE A 108 23.72 0.90 5.30
C ILE A 108 25.03 1.03 6.06
N SER A 109 26.12 1.34 5.36
CA SER A 109 27.37 1.74 6.01
C SER A 109 27.11 2.96 6.90
N LYS A 110 27.94 3.17 7.92
CA LYS A 110 27.89 4.40 8.73
C LYS A 110 27.93 5.65 7.83
N GLN A 111 28.73 5.59 6.76
CA GLN A 111 28.86 6.66 5.78
C GLN A 111 27.55 6.94 5.02
N PHE A 112 26.83 5.90 4.59
CA PHE A 112 25.54 6.07 3.92
C PHE A 112 24.52 6.73 4.85
N TYR A 113 24.52 6.36 6.13
CA TYR A 113 23.67 7.01 7.11
C TYR A 113 24.01 8.50 7.26
N GLU A 114 25.30 8.84 7.38
CA GLU A 114 25.76 10.23 7.41
C GLU A 114 25.36 11.00 6.15
N ASP A 115 25.45 10.37 4.97
CA ASP A 115 25.01 10.97 3.71
C ASP A 115 23.49 11.23 3.70
N CYS A 116 22.68 10.33 4.24
CA CYS A 116 21.23 10.52 4.39
C CYS A 116 20.86 11.65 5.36
N GLN A 117 21.78 12.06 6.25
CA GLN A 117 21.59 13.23 7.12
C GLN A 117 22.11 14.52 6.49
N HIS A 118 22.65 14.48 5.27
CA HIS A 118 23.17 15.67 4.63
C HIS A 118 22.02 16.64 4.29
N PRO A 119 22.15 17.95 4.55
CA PRO A 119 21.08 18.94 4.32
C PRO A 119 20.69 19.14 2.85
N SER A 120 21.40 18.49 1.93
CA SER A 120 21.09 18.53 0.49
C SER A 120 20.29 17.31 0.03
N ILE A 121 19.98 16.38 0.95
CA ILE A 121 19.04 15.30 0.66
C ILE A 121 17.64 15.91 0.67
N GLU A 122 16.93 15.75 -0.44
CA GLU A 122 15.62 16.38 -0.67
C GLU A 122 14.46 15.56 -0.08
N TRP A 123 14.75 14.44 0.57
CA TRP A 123 13.76 13.52 1.14
C TRP A 123 14.07 13.13 2.59
N GLU A 124 13.03 12.90 3.37
CA GLU A 124 13.15 12.40 4.74
C GLU A 124 13.23 10.86 4.71
N PHE A 125 14.23 10.28 5.38
CA PHE A 125 14.24 8.84 5.62
C PHE A 125 13.20 8.54 6.70
N ILE A 126 12.09 7.92 6.32
CA ILE A 126 11.05 7.53 7.29
C ILE A 126 11.38 6.15 7.85
N PRO A 127 11.72 6.03 9.15
CA PRO A 127 11.99 4.74 9.77
C PRO A 127 10.73 3.87 9.77
N LEU A 128 10.90 2.61 9.39
CA LEU A 128 9.82 1.63 9.25
C LEU A 128 10.02 0.49 10.26
N ILE A 129 8.99 0.17 11.02
CA ILE A 129 8.92 -1.09 11.77
C ILE A 129 8.36 -2.16 10.85
N GLU A 130 9.16 -3.19 10.55
CA GLU A 130 8.72 -4.32 9.74
C GLU A 130 8.46 -5.54 10.63
N ILE A 131 7.20 -5.97 10.67
CA ILE A 131 6.72 -7.13 11.39
C ILE A 131 6.48 -8.24 10.39
N SER A 132 7.04 -9.43 10.64
CA SER A 132 6.83 -10.60 9.81
C SER A 132 6.71 -11.85 10.70
N PRO A 133 5.83 -12.80 10.36
CA PRO A 133 5.63 -14.01 11.13
C PRO A 133 6.86 -14.92 11.01
N THR A 134 7.30 -15.46 12.14
CA THR A 134 8.27 -16.55 12.19
C THR A 134 7.58 -17.89 11.83
N LYS A 135 8.31 -19.02 11.87
CA LYS A 135 7.71 -20.35 11.66
C LYS A 135 6.66 -20.59 12.77
N GLY A 136 5.38 -20.46 12.43
CA GLY A 136 4.26 -20.57 13.38
C GLY A 136 3.81 -19.24 14.00
N GLY A 137 4.06 -18.10 13.33
CA GLY A 137 3.75 -16.73 13.77
C GLY A 137 2.64 -16.61 14.81
N SER A 138 3.02 -16.28 16.05
CA SER A 138 2.08 -16.09 17.14
C SER A 138 1.81 -14.61 17.38
N THR A 139 0.55 -14.19 17.28
CA THR A 139 0.09 -12.83 17.61
C THR A 139 0.51 -12.48 19.03
N VAL A 140 0.36 -13.43 19.94
CA VAL A 140 0.73 -13.30 21.35
C VAL A 140 2.22 -13.00 21.52
N SER A 141 3.07 -13.79 20.86
CA SER A 141 4.52 -13.62 20.96
C SER A 141 4.95 -12.26 20.38
N LEU A 142 4.30 -11.81 19.30
CA LEU A 142 4.52 -10.48 18.75
C LEU A 142 4.15 -9.39 19.78
N LEU A 143 2.94 -9.45 20.34
CA LEU A 143 2.47 -8.46 21.31
C LEU A 143 3.36 -8.43 22.55
N TYR A 144 3.75 -9.59 23.08
CA TYR A 144 4.67 -9.68 24.21
C TYR A 144 6.04 -9.06 23.91
N ASN A 145 6.60 -9.31 22.71
CA ASN A 145 7.88 -8.72 22.32
C ASN A 145 7.79 -7.20 22.17
N LEU A 146 6.70 -6.69 21.59
CA LEU A 146 6.46 -5.24 21.49
C LEU A 146 6.34 -4.60 22.88
N MET A 147 5.65 -5.27 23.79
CA MET A 147 5.46 -4.84 25.18
C MET A 147 6.77 -4.85 25.96
N LYS A 148 7.57 -5.91 25.80
CA LYS A 148 8.91 -5.99 26.38
C LYS A 148 9.81 -4.88 25.84
N HIS A 149 9.82 -4.65 24.53
CA HIS A 149 10.59 -3.56 23.93
C HIS A 149 10.17 -2.19 24.47
N GLN A 150 8.87 -1.96 24.67
CA GLN A 150 8.39 -0.72 25.27
C GLN A 150 8.85 -0.57 26.72
N THR A 151 8.81 -1.66 27.51
CA THR A 151 9.22 -1.68 28.92
C THR A 151 10.74 -1.47 29.08
N ASP A 152 11.53 -2.16 28.26
CA ASP A 152 12.99 -2.01 28.23
C ASP A 152 13.36 -0.56 27.86
N TYR A 153 12.62 0.04 26.92
CA TYR A 153 12.82 1.45 26.54
C TYR A 153 12.45 2.41 27.67
N SER A 154 11.30 2.24 28.33
CA SER A 154 10.88 3.12 29.45
C SER A 154 11.85 3.06 30.63
N ASN A 155 12.47 1.90 30.89
CA ASN A 155 13.40 1.73 32.01
C ASN A 155 14.75 2.40 31.78
N THR A 156 15.14 2.68 30.53
CA THR A 156 16.46 3.27 30.24
C THR A 156 16.57 4.77 30.53
N ASN A 157 15.52 5.44 31.02
CA ASN A 157 15.47 6.89 31.24
C ASN A 157 15.86 7.74 30.00
N ILE A 158 15.93 7.10 28.83
CA ILE A 158 16.09 7.77 27.55
C ILE A 158 14.72 8.38 27.27
N ASN A 159 14.63 9.70 27.49
CA ASN A 159 13.44 10.52 27.26
C ASN A 159 12.55 9.93 26.15
N THR A 160 11.29 9.69 26.50
CA THR A 160 10.17 9.15 25.70
C THR A 160 9.91 9.89 24.37
N GLN A 161 10.73 10.88 24.03
CA GLN A 161 10.68 11.69 22.83
C GLN A 161 11.31 11.05 21.57
N THR A 162 11.84 9.82 21.58
CA THR A 162 12.68 9.36 20.44
C THR A 162 12.40 7.98 19.86
N THR A 163 11.17 7.46 19.88
CA THR A 163 10.83 6.46 18.86
C THR A 163 10.68 7.20 17.51
N PRO A 164 11.57 6.96 16.53
CA PRO A 164 11.59 7.74 15.29
C PRO A 164 10.65 7.15 14.24
N TYR A 165 10.00 6.02 14.55
CA TYR A 165 9.13 5.31 13.63
C TYR A 165 7.80 6.05 13.47
N ARG A 166 7.51 6.46 12.24
CA ARG A 166 6.20 6.97 11.82
C ARG A 166 5.39 5.95 11.03
N SER A 167 6.04 4.87 10.60
CA SER A 167 5.44 3.86 9.74
C SER A 167 5.64 2.45 10.28
N MET A 168 4.62 1.61 10.08
CA MET A 168 4.65 0.19 10.35
C MET A 168 4.25 -0.61 9.12
N LYS A 169 4.92 -1.73 8.88
CA LYS A 169 4.59 -2.71 7.84
C LYS A 169 4.42 -4.08 8.48
N VAL A 170 3.28 -4.72 8.25
CA VAL A 170 2.99 -6.08 8.72
C VAL A 170 2.85 -6.98 7.52
N ASN A 171 3.82 -7.88 7.36
CA ASN A 171 3.84 -8.85 6.28
C ASN A 171 3.10 -10.12 6.66
N CYS A 172 2.46 -10.74 5.67
CA CYS A 172 1.84 -12.06 5.79
C CYS A 172 0.84 -12.17 6.95
N MET A 173 -0.06 -11.18 7.07
CA MET A 173 -0.99 -11.07 8.19
C MET A 173 -1.76 -12.38 8.50
N HIS A 174 -2.15 -13.15 7.48
CA HIS A 174 -2.84 -14.43 7.64
C HIS A 174 -2.08 -15.51 8.43
N ARG A 175 -0.76 -15.37 8.59
CA ARG A 175 0.06 -16.39 9.28
C ARG A 175 0.15 -16.15 10.79
N PHE A 176 -0.39 -15.04 11.28
CA PHE A 176 -0.49 -14.78 12.71
C PHE A 176 -1.66 -15.58 13.29
N ASP A 177 -1.41 -16.32 14.36
CA ASP A 177 -2.43 -17.12 15.02
C ASP A 177 -3.58 -16.26 15.59
N GLY A 178 -4.78 -16.83 15.58
CA GLY A 178 -5.98 -16.17 16.13
C GLY A 178 -6.29 -16.61 17.57
N SER A 179 -5.27 -16.90 18.38
CA SER A 179 -5.52 -17.46 19.72
C SER A 179 -5.97 -16.37 20.70
N ASP A 180 -7.30 -16.19 20.80
CA ASP A 180 -8.00 -15.35 21.78
C ASP A 180 -7.83 -15.77 23.25
N ARG A 181 -7.09 -16.85 23.51
CA ARG A 181 -7.05 -17.50 24.82
C ARG A 181 -6.34 -16.70 25.90
N LEU A 182 -5.83 -15.53 25.58
CA LEU A 182 -5.08 -14.74 26.53
C LEU A 182 -5.82 -13.43 26.78
N GLY A 183 -6.12 -13.18 28.05
CA GLY A 183 -6.72 -11.94 28.56
C GLY A 183 -5.84 -10.70 28.37
N PHE A 184 -5.13 -10.58 27.25
CA PHE A 184 -4.40 -9.40 26.79
C PHE A 184 -5.33 -8.24 26.39
N SER A 185 -6.64 -8.32 26.65
CA SER A 185 -7.53 -7.19 26.41
C SER A 185 -7.12 -5.94 27.23
N SER A 186 -6.38 -6.14 28.34
CA SER A 186 -6.00 -5.10 29.29
C SER A 186 -4.62 -4.47 29.09
N VAL A 187 -3.69 -5.08 28.36
CA VAL A 187 -2.34 -4.51 28.17
C VAL A 187 -2.16 -4.05 26.74
N ILE A 188 -2.38 -2.76 26.52
CA ILE A 188 -2.26 -2.13 25.20
C ILE A 188 -0.93 -1.41 25.12
N VAL A 189 -0.03 -1.95 24.31
CA VAL A 189 1.17 -1.25 23.85
C VAL A 189 0.73 -0.09 22.97
N GLN A 190 0.82 1.14 23.46
CA GLN A 190 0.53 2.32 22.65
C GLN A 190 1.77 2.78 21.86
N MET A 191 1.59 2.95 20.56
CA MET A 191 2.61 3.38 19.60
C MET A 191 2.14 4.65 18.88
N ASP A 192 1.88 5.70 19.66
CA ASP A 192 1.24 6.95 19.25
C ASP A 192 1.91 7.72 18.10
N ARG A 193 3.16 7.38 17.76
CA ARG A 193 3.90 8.04 16.68
C ARG A 193 3.71 7.38 15.32
N ILE A 194 3.19 6.16 15.28
CA ILE A 194 2.91 5.47 14.03
C ILE A 194 1.65 6.08 13.43
N THR A 195 1.83 6.79 12.32
CA THR A 195 0.74 7.44 11.58
C THR A 195 0.38 6.69 10.30
N SER A 196 1.25 5.79 9.82
CA SER A 196 0.97 4.97 8.63
C SER A 196 1.17 3.47 8.88
N LEU A 197 0.25 2.65 8.36
CA LEU A 197 0.27 1.20 8.49
C LEU A 197 0.09 0.53 7.14
N ASN A 198 1.05 -0.31 6.76
CA ASN A 198 0.98 -1.13 5.55
C ASN A 198 0.80 -2.59 5.94
N ILE A 199 -0.33 -3.19 5.56
CA ILE A 199 -0.63 -4.60 5.79
C ILE A 199 -0.59 -5.33 4.46
N SER A 200 0.22 -6.38 4.40
CA SER A 200 0.26 -7.30 3.26
C SER A 200 -0.15 -8.71 3.68
N TRP A 201 -1.00 -9.33 2.85
CA TRP A 201 -1.50 -10.68 3.09
C TRP A 201 -0.64 -11.78 2.46
N LEU A 202 0.41 -11.51 1.70
CA LEU A 202 1.39 -12.53 1.31
C LEU A 202 2.82 -12.08 1.46
N PRO A 203 3.75 -13.04 1.54
CA PRO A 203 5.08 -12.79 1.03
C PRO A 203 4.99 -12.62 -0.49
N SER A 204 5.60 -11.56 -1.00
CA SER A 204 5.92 -11.40 -2.43
C SER A 204 6.69 -12.60 -3.01
N CYS A 205 7.18 -13.52 -2.17
CA CYS A 205 8.01 -14.67 -2.54
C CYS A 205 7.32 -16.04 -2.66
N ILE A 206 6.00 -16.20 -2.39
CA ILE A 206 5.34 -17.54 -2.50
C ILE A 206 4.89 -17.89 -3.92
N LEU A 207 4.83 -16.93 -4.85
CA LEU A 207 4.45 -17.23 -6.24
C LEU A 207 5.48 -18.06 -7.01
N SER A 208 6.66 -18.35 -6.44
CA SER A 208 7.77 -18.89 -7.22
C SER A 208 8.02 -20.40 -7.09
N ASN A 209 7.32 -21.20 -6.27
CA ASN A 209 7.50 -22.66 -6.30
C ASN A 209 6.30 -23.47 -5.78
N SER A 210 5.80 -24.36 -6.64
CA SER A 210 4.68 -25.30 -6.50
C SER A 210 4.86 -26.42 -5.46
N ALA A 211 5.43 -26.11 -4.29
CA ALA A 211 5.54 -27.08 -3.21
C ALA A 211 4.16 -27.30 -2.55
N LYS A 212 3.56 -28.45 -2.86
CA LYS A 212 2.40 -29.10 -2.21
C LYS A 212 2.06 -28.47 -0.84
N ILE A 213 1.19 -27.46 -0.85
CA ILE A 213 0.63 -26.88 0.38
C ILE A 213 -0.18 -28.00 1.04
N HIS A 214 0.27 -28.43 2.22
CA HIS A 214 -0.38 -29.50 2.97
C HIS A 214 -1.87 -29.15 3.21
N PRO A 215 -2.84 -29.95 2.74
CA PRO A 215 -4.28 -29.64 2.83
C PRO A 215 -4.87 -29.62 4.26
N ARG A 216 -4.05 -29.75 5.31
CA ARG A 216 -4.53 -29.99 6.68
C ARG A 216 -4.35 -28.83 7.65
N LEU A 217 -3.90 -27.66 7.19
CA LEU A 217 -4.07 -26.45 7.99
C LEU A 217 -5.53 -26.03 7.87
N HIS A 218 -6.39 -26.64 8.70
CA HIS A 218 -7.70 -26.06 9.02
C HIS A 218 -7.43 -24.69 9.65
N ILE A 219 -7.51 -23.63 8.84
CA ILE A 219 -7.52 -22.24 9.28
C ILE A 219 -8.88 -21.99 9.93
N SER A 220 -9.13 -22.59 11.10
CA SER A 220 -10.42 -22.48 11.81
C SER A 220 -10.40 -21.42 12.91
N THR A 221 -9.33 -20.63 13.02
CA THR A 221 -9.26 -19.51 13.97
C THR A 221 -9.05 -18.22 13.21
N PHE A 222 -9.94 -17.27 13.50
CA PHE A 222 -10.13 -16.03 12.76
C PHE A 222 -8.86 -15.16 12.79
N PRO A 223 -8.30 -14.74 11.66
CA PRO A 223 -7.16 -13.82 11.64
C PRO A 223 -7.54 -12.36 12.00
N HIS A 224 -8.65 -12.14 12.70
CA HIS A 224 -9.17 -10.81 13.05
C HIS A 224 -8.47 -10.17 14.26
N HIS A 225 -7.77 -10.96 15.07
CA HIS A 225 -7.22 -10.47 16.34
C HIS A 225 -6.08 -9.47 16.14
N LEU A 226 -5.11 -9.78 15.28
CA LEU A 226 -3.97 -8.87 15.10
C LEU A 226 -4.40 -7.50 14.53
N PRO A 227 -5.22 -7.40 13.48
CA PRO A 227 -5.77 -6.11 13.05
C PRO A 227 -6.48 -5.33 14.15
N TYR A 228 -7.32 -6.02 14.94
CA TYR A 228 -7.99 -5.40 16.09
C TYR A 228 -6.99 -4.88 17.12
N HIS A 229 -5.97 -5.66 17.49
CA HIS A 229 -4.92 -5.21 18.40
C HIS A 229 -4.14 -4.02 17.82
N LEU A 230 -3.76 -4.08 16.55
CA LEU A 230 -3.06 -2.98 15.88
C LEU A 230 -3.88 -1.70 15.89
N SER A 231 -5.20 -1.78 15.70
CA SER A 231 -6.07 -0.60 15.78
C SER A 231 -6.03 0.08 17.15
N ARG A 232 -5.95 -0.69 18.24
CA ARG A 232 -5.84 -0.17 19.62
C ARG A 232 -4.43 0.33 19.95
N MET A 233 -3.42 -0.29 19.35
CA MET A 233 -2.01 0.07 19.55
C MET A 233 -1.62 1.36 18.81
N LEU A 234 -2.35 1.72 17.75
CA LEU A 234 -2.01 2.81 16.84
C LEU A 234 -3.11 3.89 16.84
N PRO A 235 -3.39 4.55 17.98
CA PRO A 235 -4.54 5.47 18.07
C PRO A 235 -4.42 6.71 17.17
N ASN A 236 -3.20 7.09 16.79
CA ASN A 236 -2.91 8.22 15.89
C ASN A 236 -2.74 7.82 14.42
N LEU A 237 -3.13 6.59 14.05
CA LEU A 237 -3.04 6.15 12.67
C LEU A 237 -3.90 7.05 11.77
N SER A 238 -3.26 7.65 10.75
CA SER A 238 -3.90 8.52 9.78
C SER A 238 -4.01 7.89 8.39
N GLU A 239 -3.17 6.91 8.09
CA GLU A 239 -3.17 6.22 6.81
C GLU A 239 -3.02 4.71 6.97
N ILE A 240 -3.91 3.95 6.33
CA ILE A 240 -3.81 2.50 6.23
C ILE A 240 -3.75 2.07 4.76
N PHE A 241 -2.78 1.23 4.46
CA PHE A 241 -2.63 0.55 3.18
C PHE A 241 -2.83 -0.94 3.40
N VAL A 242 -3.84 -1.51 2.74
CA VAL A 242 -4.16 -2.93 2.77
C VAL A 242 -3.95 -3.46 1.36
N SER A 243 -2.96 -4.32 1.20
CA SER A 243 -2.76 -5.07 -0.03
C SER A 243 -3.06 -6.54 0.21
N ASP A 244 -4.00 -7.05 -0.57
CA ASP A 244 -4.16 -8.49 -0.73
C ASP A 244 -3.39 -8.95 -1.96
N SER A 245 -2.96 -10.19 -1.94
CA SER A 245 -2.35 -10.85 -3.08
C SER A 245 -2.87 -12.28 -3.27
N VAL A 246 -3.87 -12.74 -2.50
CA VAL A 246 -4.38 -14.12 -2.59
C VAL A 246 -5.79 -14.17 -3.14
N GLN A 247 -5.87 -14.20 -4.47
CA GLN A 247 -7.10 -14.49 -5.20
C GLN A 247 -7.60 -15.95 -5.07
N ARG A 248 -6.95 -16.84 -4.29
CA ARG A 248 -7.10 -18.29 -4.54
C ARG A 248 -7.12 -19.28 -3.38
N LEU A 249 -6.93 -18.88 -2.12
CA LEU A 249 -6.80 -19.88 -1.06
C LEU A 249 -7.99 -19.81 -0.10
N THR A 250 -8.89 -20.78 -0.32
CA THR A 250 -9.96 -21.27 0.55
C THR A 250 -11.34 -20.67 0.32
N THR A 251 -12.20 -21.48 -0.31
CA THR A 251 -13.61 -21.21 -0.62
C THR A 251 -14.55 -21.22 0.60
N LYS A 252 -14.03 -21.13 1.83
CA LYS A 252 -14.84 -21.38 3.05
C LYS A 252 -14.54 -20.53 4.28
N THR A 253 -13.45 -19.77 4.35
CA THR A 253 -13.22 -18.86 5.48
C THR A 253 -13.64 -17.46 5.07
N TYR A 254 -14.85 -17.09 5.47
CA TYR A 254 -15.37 -15.74 5.29
C TYR A 254 -14.52 -14.77 6.12
N PHE A 255 -13.55 -14.10 5.49
CA PHE A 255 -12.87 -12.99 6.12
C PHE A 255 -13.82 -11.79 6.17
N ASP A 256 -14.28 -11.45 7.36
CA ASP A 256 -15.13 -10.29 7.60
C ASP A 256 -14.32 -9.00 7.52
N ASN A 257 -14.18 -8.50 6.30
CA ASN A 257 -13.48 -7.25 6.00
C ASN A 257 -14.15 -6.01 6.57
N GLY A 258 -15.48 -6.05 6.72
CA GLY A 258 -16.22 -5.01 7.41
C GLY A 258 -15.66 -4.82 8.81
N LYS A 259 -15.48 -5.92 9.55
CA LYS A 259 -14.87 -5.90 10.89
C LYS A 259 -13.40 -5.52 10.90
N PHE A 260 -12.65 -5.87 9.85
CA PHE A 260 -11.24 -5.51 9.76
C PHE A 260 -11.05 -3.99 9.76
N ILE A 261 -11.74 -3.27 8.87
CA ILE A 261 -11.61 -1.81 8.82
C ILE A 261 -12.34 -1.16 9.99
N SER A 262 -13.49 -1.71 10.43
CA SER A 262 -14.26 -1.12 11.53
C SER A 262 -13.42 -0.98 12.80
N GLY A 263 -12.60 -1.98 13.14
CA GLY A 263 -11.69 -1.92 14.28
C GLY A 263 -10.72 -0.74 14.22
N PHE A 264 -10.11 -0.47 13.06
CA PHE A 264 -9.28 0.73 12.86
C PHE A 264 -10.03 2.03 13.05
N THR A 265 -11.34 2.02 12.85
CA THR A 265 -12.08 3.30 12.74
C THR A 265 -12.78 3.65 14.03
N GLU A 266 -13.09 2.62 14.81
CA GLU A 266 -13.45 2.74 16.21
C GLU A 266 -12.26 3.22 17.05
N ASN A 267 -11.03 2.76 16.75
CA ASN A 267 -9.86 3.00 17.61
C ASN A 267 -8.86 4.06 17.08
N CYS A 268 -8.87 4.40 15.79
CA CYS A 268 -7.96 5.38 15.18
C CYS A 268 -8.73 6.61 14.69
N HIS A 269 -9.07 7.52 15.61
CA HIS A 269 -9.86 8.74 15.32
C HIS A 269 -9.17 9.75 14.38
N ARG A 270 -7.93 9.49 13.96
CA ARG A 270 -7.17 10.30 13.00
C ARG A 270 -7.12 9.70 11.60
N LEU A 271 -7.81 8.58 11.36
CA LEU A 271 -7.74 7.88 10.08
C LEU A 271 -8.38 8.73 8.96
N GLU A 272 -7.52 9.23 8.07
CA GLU A 272 -7.88 10.13 6.96
C GLU A 272 -7.80 9.41 5.61
N LYS A 273 -6.96 8.37 5.49
CA LYS A 273 -6.65 7.72 4.21
C LYS A 273 -6.75 6.20 4.33
N ILE A 274 -7.55 5.60 3.46
CA ILE A 274 -7.63 4.15 3.30
C ILE A 274 -7.28 3.81 1.86
N THR A 275 -6.22 3.04 1.68
CA THR A 275 -5.87 2.44 0.38
C THR A 275 -6.03 0.93 0.47
N TRP A 276 -6.78 0.38 -0.47
CA TRP A 276 -7.11 -1.04 -0.56
C TRP A 276 -6.84 -1.55 -1.97
N ASN A 277 -5.94 -2.51 -2.14
CA ASN A 277 -5.69 -3.12 -3.45
C ASN A 277 -5.96 -4.63 -3.46
N TYR A 278 -6.56 -5.13 -4.56
CA TYR A 278 -6.64 -6.54 -4.95
C TYR A 278 -7.44 -7.50 -4.04
N MET A 279 -8.50 -7.04 -3.40
CA MET A 279 -9.33 -7.93 -2.59
C MET A 279 -10.48 -8.57 -3.34
N ASN A 280 -10.15 -9.71 -3.94
CA ASN A 280 -11.11 -10.60 -4.54
C ASN A 280 -11.67 -11.51 -3.44
N ASN A 281 -12.99 -11.66 -3.36
CA ASN A 281 -13.67 -12.64 -2.51
C ASN A 281 -13.81 -12.26 -1.03
N ILE A 282 -14.54 -11.19 -0.76
CA ILE A 282 -15.05 -10.89 0.57
C ILE A 282 -16.42 -11.57 0.70
N GLY A 283 -16.73 -12.13 1.86
CA GLY A 283 -18.01 -12.80 2.13
C GLY A 283 -19.23 -11.90 1.93
N GLU A 284 -20.33 -12.46 1.44
CA GLU A 284 -21.51 -11.76 0.90
C GLU A 284 -22.26 -10.80 1.84
N ASN A 285 -21.88 -10.70 3.13
CA ASN A 285 -22.77 -10.16 4.16
C ASN A 285 -22.33 -8.85 4.85
N TYR A 286 -21.14 -8.31 4.58
CA TYR A 286 -20.69 -7.09 5.25
C TYR A 286 -20.15 -6.07 4.25
N GLY A 287 -21.02 -5.16 3.82
CA GLY A 287 -20.60 -3.92 3.18
C GLY A 287 -19.60 -3.19 4.09
N ILE A 288 -18.64 -2.48 3.50
CA ILE A 288 -17.69 -1.69 4.31
C ILE A 288 -18.48 -0.52 4.88
N HIS A 289 -18.94 -0.64 6.13
CA HIS A 289 -19.68 0.43 6.78
C HIS A 289 -18.70 1.55 7.15
N LEU A 290 -18.51 2.51 6.25
CA LEU A 290 -17.70 3.72 6.45
C LEU A 290 -18.47 4.81 7.20
N ALA A 291 -19.52 4.40 7.91
CA ALA A 291 -20.56 5.27 8.43
C ALA A 291 -20.27 5.84 9.85
N SER A 292 -19.06 5.62 10.35
CA SER A 292 -18.53 6.23 11.58
C SER A 292 -17.33 7.18 11.35
N TYR A 293 -17.10 7.66 10.12
CA TYR A 293 -15.77 8.16 9.69
C TYR A 293 -15.82 9.63 9.33
N ASN A 294 -16.06 10.48 10.32
CA ASN A 294 -16.13 11.91 10.08
C ASN A 294 -14.80 12.55 9.61
N ARG A 295 -13.66 11.85 9.65
CA ARG A 295 -12.36 12.38 9.17
C ARG A 295 -11.80 11.71 7.92
N LEU A 296 -12.48 10.71 7.38
CA LEU A 296 -11.96 10.01 6.20
C LEU A 296 -12.02 10.92 4.98
N GLU A 297 -10.86 11.33 4.49
CA GLU A 297 -10.74 12.26 3.35
C GLU A 297 -10.52 11.54 2.02
N ARG A 298 -9.90 10.37 2.06
CA ARG A 298 -9.49 9.64 0.85
C ARG A 298 -9.71 8.15 0.97
N ILE A 299 -10.41 7.61 -0.02
CA ILE A 299 -10.53 6.18 -0.25
C ILE A 299 -9.91 5.87 -1.61
N ARG A 300 -9.04 4.88 -1.62
CA ARG A 300 -8.55 4.26 -2.85
C ARG A 300 -8.83 2.76 -2.79
N ARG A 301 -9.55 2.24 -3.77
CA ARG A 301 -9.83 0.82 -3.96
C ARG A 301 -9.60 0.46 -5.42
N ASN A 302 -8.55 -0.29 -5.74
CA ASN A 302 -8.26 -0.64 -7.13
C ASN A 302 -8.31 -2.16 -7.35
N ASN A 303 -8.73 -2.55 -8.55
CA ASN A 303 -8.64 -3.92 -9.08
C ASN A 303 -9.43 -4.93 -8.25
N ASN A 304 -10.73 -4.68 -8.10
CA ASN A 304 -11.64 -5.61 -7.44
C ASN A 304 -12.49 -6.33 -8.49
N ASN A 305 -11.95 -7.40 -9.08
CA ASN A 305 -12.68 -8.22 -10.04
C ASN A 305 -13.47 -9.30 -9.28
N ASN A 306 -14.47 -8.84 -8.52
CA ASN A 306 -15.39 -9.73 -7.82
C ASN A 306 -16.38 -10.31 -8.84
N ASN A 307 -16.09 -11.51 -9.35
CA ASN A 307 -17.07 -12.36 -10.03
C ASN A 307 -18.12 -12.94 -9.06
N TYR A 308 -17.97 -12.70 -7.76
CA TYR A 308 -18.88 -13.14 -6.72
C TYR A 308 -19.69 -11.95 -6.19
N SER A 309 -21.00 -12.17 -6.06
CA SER A 309 -22.13 -11.28 -5.71
C SER A 309 -22.01 -10.46 -4.42
N GLY A 310 -20.82 -10.33 -3.83
CA GLY A 310 -20.64 -9.63 -2.58
C GLY A 310 -20.92 -8.14 -2.68
N ARG A 311 -21.92 -7.69 -1.90
CA ARG A 311 -22.49 -6.34 -1.82
C ARG A 311 -21.57 -5.35 -1.10
N PHE A 312 -20.37 -5.08 -1.62
CA PHE A 312 -19.41 -4.26 -0.86
C PHE A 312 -19.59 -2.77 -0.96
N ILE A 313 -19.97 -2.30 -2.15
CA ILE A 313 -20.15 -0.89 -2.42
C ILE A 313 -21.45 -0.77 -3.21
N ASP A 314 -22.49 -0.37 -2.49
CA ASP A 314 -23.73 0.04 -3.10
C ASP A 314 -23.44 1.24 -4.02
N VAL A 315 -23.96 1.17 -5.24
CA VAL A 315 -23.75 2.20 -6.26
C VAL A 315 -24.23 3.58 -5.81
N ASN A 316 -25.21 3.63 -4.89
CA ASN A 316 -25.74 4.87 -4.31
C ASN A 316 -24.85 5.45 -3.19
N GLY A 317 -23.75 4.77 -2.83
CA GLY A 317 -22.80 5.22 -1.82
C GLY A 317 -23.31 5.16 -0.38
N ILE A 318 -24.38 4.42 -0.05
CA ILE A 318 -24.93 4.36 1.31
C ILE A 318 -23.89 3.90 2.34
N ASN A 319 -22.95 3.06 1.93
CA ASN A 319 -21.87 2.58 2.79
C ASN A 319 -20.89 3.69 3.20
N MET A 320 -20.88 4.81 2.48
CA MET A 320 -20.00 5.98 2.69
C MET A 320 -20.76 7.22 3.20
N LYS A 321 -22.04 7.09 3.52
CA LYS A 321 -22.92 8.24 3.77
C LYS A 321 -22.46 9.18 4.90
N ASP A 322 -21.83 8.63 5.94
CA ASP A 322 -21.39 9.41 7.09
C ASP A 322 -19.90 9.83 6.99
N ALA A 323 -19.23 9.50 5.88
CA ALA A 323 -17.89 10.01 5.57
C ALA A 323 -17.98 11.44 5.03
N THR A 324 -18.46 12.37 5.85
CA THR A 324 -18.80 13.75 5.43
C THR A 324 -17.62 14.60 4.96
N ASN A 325 -16.40 14.15 5.26
CA ASN A 325 -15.16 14.80 4.83
C ASN A 325 -14.48 14.06 3.66
N LEU A 326 -15.15 13.07 3.06
CA LEU A 326 -14.59 12.33 1.93
C LEU A 326 -14.51 13.24 0.70
N ARG A 327 -13.29 13.51 0.24
CA ARG A 327 -12.99 14.39 -0.90
C ARG A 327 -12.46 13.63 -2.09
N VAL A 328 -11.79 12.50 -1.86
CA VAL A 328 -11.11 11.73 -2.91
C VAL A 328 -11.61 10.28 -2.90
N LEU A 329 -12.21 9.86 -4.00
CA LEU A 329 -12.74 8.51 -4.20
C LEU A 329 -12.12 7.89 -5.46
N ILE A 330 -11.18 6.96 -5.30
CA ILE A 330 -10.54 6.26 -6.42
C ILE A 330 -10.99 4.80 -6.37
N MET A 331 -11.82 4.38 -7.30
CA MET A 331 -12.45 3.06 -7.37
C MET A 331 -12.32 2.43 -8.77
N ASP A 332 -11.12 2.49 -9.35
CA ASP A 332 -10.86 1.95 -10.69
C ASP A 332 -10.92 0.42 -10.72
N ASN A 333 -11.49 -0.12 -11.80
CA ASN A 333 -11.69 -1.56 -12.01
C ASN A 333 -12.46 -2.20 -10.84
N CYS A 334 -13.47 -1.51 -10.32
CA CYS A 334 -14.35 -2.00 -9.27
C CYS A 334 -15.71 -2.42 -9.81
N THR A 335 -16.28 -3.44 -9.18
CA THR A 335 -17.67 -3.86 -9.34
C THR A 335 -18.54 -3.22 -8.26
N PHE A 336 -19.64 -2.59 -8.66
CA PHE A 336 -20.64 -1.98 -7.78
C PHE A 336 -21.89 -2.84 -7.69
N PHE A 337 -22.53 -2.85 -6.53
CA PHE A 337 -23.85 -3.45 -6.36
C PHE A 337 -24.91 -2.40 -6.71
N VAL A 338 -25.65 -2.66 -7.78
CA VAL A 338 -26.65 -1.73 -8.30
C VAL A 338 -28.05 -2.10 -7.80
N GLY A 339 -28.36 -3.39 -7.66
CA GLY A 339 -29.61 -3.86 -7.07
C GLY A 339 -30.84 -3.26 -7.77
N ILE A 340 -31.81 -2.78 -6.98
CA ILE A 340 -33.03 -2.12 -7.50
C ILE A 340 -32.76 -0.72 -8.08
N HIS A 341 -31.60 -0.13 -7.81
CA HIS A 341 -31.28 1.22 -8.28
C HIS A 341 -30.90 1.27 -9.76
N GLN A 342 -30.78 0.12 -10.44
CA GLN A 342 -30.30 0.03 -11.83
C GLN A 342 -31.10 0.87 -12.81
N TYR A 343 -32.41 0.99 -12.57
CA TYR A 343 -33.30 1.76 -13.43
C TYR A 343 -33.22 3.26 -13.14
N TYR A 344 -33.14 3.64 -11.86
CA TYR A 344 -33.23 5.04 -11.43
C TYR A 344 -31.94 5.84 -11.64
N ILE A 345 -30.77 5.21 -11.47
CA ILE A 345 -29.49 5.92 -11.59
C ILE A 345 -29.17 6.39 -13.01
N SER A 346 -29.81 5.78 -14.03
CA SER A 346 -29.59 6.11 -15.44
C SER A 346 -30.73 6.93 -16.06
N ASP A 347 -31.81 7.16 -15.31
CA ASP A 347 -32.90 8.01 -15.73
C ASP A 347 -32.47 9.47 -15.55
N LEU A 348 -32.28 10.21 -16.64
CA LEU A 348 -31.77 11.58 -16.59
C LEU A 348 -32.80 12.56 -16.03
N ASP A 349 -34.09 12.30 -16.29
CA ASP A 349 -35.18 13.22 -15.98
C ASP A 349 -35.97 12.77 -14.74
N GLY A 350 -36.06 11.45 -14.53
CA GLY A 350 -36.68 10.87 -13.35
C GLY A 350 -35.71 10.74 -12.18
N HIS A 351 -36.27 10.78 -10.96
CA HIS A 351 -35.55 10.45 -9.73
C HIS A 351 -34.25 11.28 -9.53
N PRO A 352 -34.33 12.62 -9.40
CA PRO A 352 -33.14 13.48 -9.33
C PRO A 352 -32.22 13.15 -8.15
N ASN A 353 -32.76 12.53 -7.10
CA ASN A 353 -32.01 12.12 -5.91
C ASN A 353 -31.34 10.74 -6.05
N ASP A 354 -31.66 9.98 -7.09
CA ASP A 354 -31.10 8.66 -7.36
C ASP A 354 -30.05 8.75 -8.48
N PHE A 355 -28.78 8.83 -8.08
CA PHE A 355 -27.62 8.85 -8.97
C PHE A 355 -26.43 8.17 -8.29
N LEU A 356 -25.31 8.01 -9.00
CA LEU A 356 -24.11 7.38 -8.44
C LEU A 356 -23.66 8.11 -7.16
N PHE A 357 -23.38 7.36 -6.11
CA PHE A 357 -22.91 7.85 -4.83
C PHE A 357 -23.80 8.92 -4.16
N SER A 358 -25.08 9.05 -4.52
CA SER A 358 -25.95 10.14 -4.04
C SER A 358 -26.00 10.32 -2.51
N ASN A 359 -25.77 9.25 -1.74
CA ASN A 359 -25.70 9.32 -0.28
C ASN A 359 -24.36 9.84 0.29
N CYS A 360 -23.30 9.95 -0.52
CA CYS A 360 -21.93 10.29 -0.11
C CYS A 360 -21.39 11.59 -0.79
N CYS A 361 -22.08 12.12 -1.79
CA CYS A 361 -21.53 13.08 -2.75
C CYS A 361 -21.24 14.51 -2.27
N LYS A 362 -21.60 14.92 -1.05
CA LYS A 362 -21.64 16.36 -0.71
C LYS A 362 -20.26 17.04 -0.73
N SER A 363 -19.19 16.30 -0.50
CA SER A 363 -17.82 16.80 -0.39
C SER A 363 -16.85 16.24 -1.44
N LEU A 364 -17.32 15.43 -2.38
CA LEU A 364 -16.45 14.75 -3.34
C LEU A 364 -15.87 15.74 -4.36
N GLU A 365 -14.55 15.87 -4.37
CA GLU A 365 -13.81 16.74 -5.29
C GLU A 365 -13.11 15.96 -6.41
N ARG A 366 -12.66 14.74 -6.11
CA ARG A 366 -11.92 13.91 -7.07
C ARG A 366 -12.47 12.49 -7.09
N VAL A 367 -13.01 12.06 -8.22
CA VAL A 367 -13.57 10.72 -8.38
C VAL A 367 -12.94 10.00 -9.56
N SER A 368 -12.51 8.75 -9.36
CA SER A 368 -12.06 7.85 -10.42
C SER A 368 -12.86 6.56 -10.34
N ILE A 369 -13.56 6.19 -11.41
CA ILE A 369 -14.31 4.94 -11.53
C ILE A 369 -14.07 4.32 -12.91
N ARG A 370 -12.83 4.39 -13.41
CA ARG A 370 -12.46 3.85 -14.71
C ARG A 370 -12.66 2.33 -14.74
N ASN A 371 -13.19 1.81 -15.83
CA ASN A 371 -13.58 0.40 -16.00
C ASN A 371 -14.53 -0.11 -14.90
N ALA A 372 -15.35 0.77 -14.32
CA ALA A 372 -16.35 0.37 -13.34
C ALA A 372 -17.45 -0.50 -13.98
N ARG A 373 -17.90 -1.51 -13.23
CA ARG A 373 -18.93 -2.45 -13.69
C ARG A 373 -20.01 -2.64 -12.64
N ASP A 374 -21.21 -3.05 -13.06
CA ASP A 374 -22.24 -3.56 -12.17
C ASP A 374 -21.96 -5.02 -11.76
N GLU A 375 -22.74 -5.56 -10.82
CA GLU A 375 -22.62 -6.95 -10.34
C GLU A 375 -22.83 -8.02 -11.44
N LYS A 376 -23.35 -7.63 -12.61
CA LYS A 376 -23.53 -8.49 -13.79
C LYS A 376 -22.34 -8.36 -14.76
N GLY A 377 -21.31 -7.60 -14.39
CA GLY A 377 -20.12 -7.35 -15.19
C GLY A 377 -20.32 -6.35 -16.34
N LYS A 378 -21.46 -5.66 -16.40
CA LYS A 378 -21.77 -4.64 -17.41
C LYS A 378 -21.14 -3.31 -17.02
N THR A 379 -20.61 -2.59 -17.99
CA THR A 379 -20.12 -1.22 -17.77
C THR A 379 -21.24 -0.32 -17.27
N ILE A 380 -20.92 0.62 -16.39
CA ILE A 380 -21.86 1.65 -15.93
C ILE A 380 -22.34 2.46 -17.13
N LYS A 381 -23.66 2.69 -17.22
CA LYS A 381 -24.28 3.42 -18.32
C LYS A 381 -23.79 4.88 -18.37
N GLN A 382 -23.68 5.43 -19.58
CA GLN A 382 -23.22 6.81 -19.81
C GLN A 382 -24.13 7.83 -19.12
N GLU A 383 -25.45 7.60 -19.17
CA GLU A 383 -26.45 8.47 -18.56
C GLU A 383 -26.25 8.58 -17.04
N ALA A 384 -25.88 7.48 -16.37
CA ALA A 384 -25.60 7.49 -14.94
C ALA A 384 -24.33 8.30 -14.60
N LEU A 385 -23.31 8.24 -15.46
CA LEU A 385 -22.07 9.02 -15.31
C LEU A 385 -22.34 10.51 -15.54
N ILE A 386 -23.12 10.88 -16.57
CA ILE A 386 -23.54 12.27 -16.83
C ILE A 386 -24.34 12.83 -15.65
N LYS A 387 -25.34 12.07 -15.17
CA LYS A 387 -26.17 12.46 -14.03
C LYS A 387 -25.33 12.69 -12.77
N PHE A 388 -24.34 11.82 -12.52
CA PHE A 388 -23.40 12.00 -11.41
C PHE A 388 -22.66 13.33 -11.49
N VAL A 389 -22.05 13.66 -12.64
CA VAL A 389 -21.27 14.90 -12.80
C VAL A 389 -22.15 16.13 -12.55
N ARG A 390 -23.36 16.15 -13.13
CA ARG A 390 -24.31 17.27 -12.94
C ARG A 390 -24.80 17.40 -11.50
N SER A 391 -24.92 16.30 -10.76
CA SER A 391 -25.44 16.28 -9.39
C SER A 391 -24.38 16.54 -8.30
N VAL A 392 -23.09 16.65 -8.65
CA VAL A 392 -21.99 16.81 -7.68
C VAL A 392 -21.27 18.14 -7.92
N PRO A 393 -21.80 19.27 -7.39
CA PRO A 393 -21.27 20.60 -7.70
C PRO A 393 -19.86 20.85 -7.14
N THR A 394 -19.39 20.02 -6.21
CA THR A 394 -18.05 20.12 -5.61
C THR A 394 -16.98 19.37 -6.41
N LEU A 395 -17.37 18.61 -7.44
CA LEU A 395 -16.46 17.82 -8.26
C LEU A 395 -15.54 18.74 -9.06
N ARG A 396 -14.24 18.44 -9.06
CA ARG A 396 -13.19 19.17 -9.79
C ARG A 396 -12.37 18.29 -10.71
N TRP A 397 -12.37 16.99 -10.45
CA TRP A 397 -11.63 16.01 -11.24
C TRP A 397 -12.43 14.72 -11.36
N PHE A 398 -12.65 14.25 -12.58
CA PHE A 398 -13.42 13.05 -12.84
C PHE A 398 -12.78 12.17 -13.90
N ARG A 399 -12.48 10.92 -13.52
CA ARG A 399 -11.92 9.91 -14.41
C ARG A 399 -12.84 8.71 -14.53
N CYS A 400 -13.30 8.43 -15.74
CA CYS A 400 -14.26 7.36 -16.00
C CYS A 400 -14.22 6.94 -17.49
N ASP A 401 -15.12 6.05 -17.89
CA ASP A 401 -15.24 5.60 -19.29
C ASP A 401 -16.33 6.39 -20.06
N LEU A 402 -16.45 7.69 -19.81
CA LEU A 402 -17.32 8.56 -20.60
C LEU A 402 -16.84 8.62 -22.06
N HIS A 403 -17.77 8.62 -23.01
CA HIS A 403 -17.45 8.88 -24.41
C HIS A 403 -17.02 10.34 -24.61
N GLN A 404 -16.18 10.60 -25.61
CA GLN A 404 -15.68 11.95 -25.89
C GLN A 404 -16.81 12.97 -26.10
N GLU A 405 -17.88 12.61 -26.82
CA GLU A 405 -19.04 13.49 -27.03
C GLU A 405 -19.68 13.95 -25.71
N ASN A 406 -19.76 13.06 -24.72
CA ASN A 406 -20.29 13.38 -23.39
C ASN A 406 -19.30 14.20 -22.57
N ILE A 407 -17.99 13.96 -22.72
CA ILE A 407 -16.95 14.79 -22.11
C ILE A 407 -17.03 16.21 -22.67
N ASP A 408 -17.16 16.37 -23.98
CA ASP A 408 -17.27 17.67 -24.64
C ASP A 408 -18.53 18.43 -24.20
N LEU A 409 -19.65 17.71 -24.04
CA LEU A 409 -20.90 18.27 -23.49
C LEU A 409 -20.70 18.75 -22.05
N LEU A 410 -20.19 17.89 -21.16
CA LEU A 410 -20.00 18.21 -19.75
C LEU A 410 -18.95 19.28 -19.52
N THR A 411 -17.91 19.36 -20.37
CA THR A 411 -16.89 20.42 -20.30
C THR A 411 -17.49 21.79 -20.61
N LYS A 412 -18.50 21.86 -21.50
CA LYS A 412 -19.24 23.11 -21.76
C LYS A 412 -20.12 23.51 -20.57
N GLU A 413 -20.76 22.54 -19.91
CA GLU A 413 -21.62 22.78 -18.75
C GLU A 413 -20.82 23.11 -17.48
N HIS A 414 -19.67 22.45 -17.30
CA HIS A 414 -18.82 22.49 -16.12
C HIS A 414 -17.34 22.64 -16.51
N PRO A 415 -16.90 23.83 -16.96
CA PRO A 415 -15.52 24.06 -17.43
C PRO A 415 -14.46 23.92 -16.32
N ASP A 416 -14.87 23.94 -15.05
CA ASP A 416 -13.98 23.80 -13.90
C ASP A 416 -13.61 22.34 -13.57
N ILE A 417 -14.21 21.36 -14.27
CA ILE A 417 -13.95 19.93 -14.07
C ILE A 417 -12.88 19.44 -15.04
N GLU A 418 -11.82 18.84 -14.51
CA GLU A 418 -10.81 18.12 -15.28
C GLU A 418 -11.26 16.67 -15.55
N PHE A 419 -11.44 16.31 -16.82
CA PHE A 419 -11.79 14.95 -17.26
C PHE A 419 -10.55 14.15 -17.70
N CYS A 420 -10.48 12.84 -17.36
CA CYS A 420 -9.31 11.97 -17.56
C CYS A 420 -9.65 10.51 -17.94
#